data_AF-A0A645DKP7-F1
#
_entry.id   AF-A0A645DKP7-F1
#
_cell.length_a   1.000
_cell.length_b   1.000
_cell.length_c   1.000
_cell.angle_alpha   90.00
_cell.angle_beta   90.00
_cell.angle_gamma   90.00
#
_symmetry.space_group_name_H-M   'P 1'
#
loop_
_entity.id
_entity.type
_entity.pdbx_description
1 polymer ?
#
loop_
_entity_poly.entity_id
_entity_poly.type
_entity_poly.pdbx_seq_one_letter_code
_entity_poly.pdbx_strand_id
1 'polypeptide(L)'
;MADHNWAVAPFAIPDGMYDVYRTYDPRLDEIKNLIGRAPKLSGGKVRRGAPEFSMPKAERRTKKADISVYVSSIKVLDAVLQYADRIYYDGESIGEAEKACTGAGKEFVRVLPRFEPFVSDNGEYPVMAHNPGQVQAYRGRRTYGSYILNMFNSAFPDSLYQTTLSAEMTRNEIRETIQYYPGRVEQMVFGRTELMFTRDPHLAQCVLRDEREYEFPVYRDGTGARILNSSDTMLLDRVGELERYGVDSLGIDLRKRPVKLASEVTSAFRRRDTGRTEEIRRLCGGTLNTGHYLRGV
;
A
#
# COMPACT_ATOMS: atom_id res chain seq x y z
N MET A 1 -4.00 -31.03 -45.01
CA MET A 1 -3.51 -29.84 -44.29
C MET A 1 -4.49 -29.58 -43.15
N ALA A 2 -4.03 -29.73 -41.90
CA ALA A 2 -4.91 -29.64 -40.75
C ALA A 2 -5.09 -28.17 -40.34
N ASP A 3 -6.31 -27.66 -40.51
CA ASP A 3 -6.77 -26.37 -39.97
C ASP A 3 -6.73 -26.43 -38.43
N HIS A 4 -5.64 -25.97 -37.82
CA HIS A 4 -5.46 -25.93 -36.37
C HIS A 4 -5.61 -24.50 -35.84
N ASN A 5 -6.81 -23.92 -35.94
CA ASN A 5 -7.18 -22.69 -35.21
C ASN A 5 -8.04 -23.03 -33.99
N TRP A 6 -7.40 -23.66 -33.00
CA TRP A 6 -8.00 -23.92 -31.68
C TRP A 6 -7.45 -22.92 -30.68
N ALA A 7 -8.32 -22.12 -30.08
CA ALA A 7 -7.99 -21.33 -28.91
C ALA A 7 -8.58 -22.04 -27.69
N VAL A 8 -7.80 -22.23 -26.63
CA VAL A 8 -8.29 -22.90 -25.43
C VAL A 8 -8.76 -21.85 -24.43
N ALA A 9 -10.02 -21.96 -24.01
CA ALA A 9 -10.59 -21.09 -22.99
C ALA A 9 -9.91 -21.35 -21.63
N PRO A 10 -9.54 -20.31 -20.87
CA PRO A 10 -8.89 -20.49 -19.56
C PRO A 10 -9.84 -20.96 -18.46
N PHE A 11 -11.13 -21.10 -18.75
CA PHE A 11 -12.19 -21.58 -17.87
C PHE A 11 -13.03 -22.64 -18.58
N ALA A 12 -13.70 -23.48 -17.79
CA ALA A 12 -14.67 -24.42 -18.35
C ALA A 12 -15.83 -23.61 -18.95
N ILE A 13 -16.11 -23.83 -20.23
CA ILE A 13 -17.30 -23.29 -20.91
C ILE A 13 -18.34 -24.41 -20.87
N PRO A 14 -19.43 -24.28 -20.09
CA PRO A 14 -20.54 -25.22 -20.15
C PRO A 14 -21.07 -25.38 -21.58
N ASP A 15 -21.54 -26.55 -21.95
CA ASP A 15 -22.29 -26.68 -23.21
C ASP A 15 -23.63 -25.92 -23.06
N GLY A 16 -23.93 -25.01 -23.99
CA GLY A 16 -25.13 -24.18 -23.92
C GLY A 16 -25.23 -23.14 -25.04
N MET A 17 -26.40 -22.52 -25.13
CA MET A 17 -26.63 -21.35 -25.98
C MET A 17 -26.18 -20.10 -25.22
N TYR A 18 -25.29 -19.31 -25.81
CA TYR A 18 -24.76 -18.09 -25.21
C TYR A 18 -25.24 -16.87 -25.99
N ASP A 19 -25.81 -15.90 -25.28
CA ASP A 19 -26.09 -14.58 -25.85
C ASP A 19 -24.79 -13.78 -25.92
N VAL A 20 -24.30 -13.55 -27.14
CA VAL A 20 -23.13 -12.72 -27.38
C VAL A 20 -23.59 -11.27 -27.52
N TYR A 21 -23.25 -10.43 -26.53
CA TYR A 21 -23.52 -8.99 -26.61
C TYR A 21 -22.67 -8.37 -27.72
N ARG A 22 -23.33 -7.93 -28.80
CA ARG A 22 -22.67 -7.28 -29.94
C ARG A 22 -22.49 -5.81 -29.61
N THR A 23 -21.28 -5.39 -29.31
CA THR A 23 -20.94 -3.96 -29.28
C THR A 23 -21.08 -3.37 -30.68
N TYR A 24 -21.68 -2.18 -30.79
CA TYR A 24 -21.89 -1.47 -32.05
C TYR A 24 -20.58 -0.79 -32.49
N ASP A 25 -19.52 -1.56 -32.77
CA ASP A 25 -18.30 -1.04 -33.41
C ASP A 25 -18.48 -1.15 -34.94
N PRO A 26 -18.55 -0.02 -35.68
CA PRO A 26 -18.72 -0.04 -37.13
C PRO A 26 -17.54 -0.68 -37.89
N ARG A 27 -16.38 -0.89 -37.25
CA ARG A 27 -15.20 -1.56 -37.84
C ARG A 27 -15.17 -3.06 -37.57
N LEU A 28 -16.16 -3.60 -36.87
CA LEU A 28 -16.16 -5.00 -36.44
C LEU A 28 -16.04 -5.97 -37.62
N ASP A 29 -16.66 -5.66 -38.76
CA ASP A 29 -16.61 -6.54 -39.93
C ASP A 29 -15.25 -6.47 -40.66
N GLU A 30 -14.55 -5.32 -40.63
CA GLU A 30 -13.16 -5.22 -41.08
C GLU A 30 -12.24 -6.07 -40.19
N ILE A 31 -12.40 -5.99 -38.87
CA ILE A 31 -11.64 -6.77 -37.89
C ILE A 31 -11.89 -8.28 -38.06
N LYS A 32 -13.15 -8.70 -38.29
CA LYS A 32 -13.48 -10.11 -38.57
C LYS A 32 -12.82 -10.61 -39.85
N ASN A 33 -12.84 -9.81 -40.91
CA ASN A 33 -12.23 -10.17 -42.19
C ASN A 33 -10.69 -10.28 -42.07
N LEU A 34 -10.06 -9.49 -41.19
CA LEU A 34 -8.64 -9.59 -40.84
C LEU A 34 -8.31 -10.86 -40.04
N ILE A 35 -9.17 -11.26 -39.10
CA ILE A 35 -8.94 -12.41 -38.20
C ILE A 35 -9.27 -13.75 -38.90
N GLY A 36 -10.10 -13.74 -39.94
CA GLY A 36 -10.51 -14.94 -40.67
C GLY A 36 -11.57 -15.74 -39.90
N ARG A 37 -11.48 -17.08 -39.92
CA ARG A 37 -12.44 -17.93 -39.20
C ARG A 37 -12.24 -17.80 -37.69
N ALA A 38 -13.32 -17.51 -36.96
CA ALA A 38 -13.31 -17.48 -35.50
C ALA A 38 -12.74 -18.80 -34.95
N PRO A 39 -11.79 -18.74 -33.99
CA PRO A 39 -11.19 -19.95 -33.43
C PRO A 39 -12.27 -20.77 -32.72
N LYS A 40 -12.25 -22.09 -32.92
CA LYS A 40 -13.12 -22.98 -32.14
C LYS A 40 -12.54 -23.09 -30.74
N LEU A 41 -13.34 -22.76 -29.73
CA LEU A 41 -12.96 -22.93 -28.34
C LEU A 41 -13.16 -24.40 -27.95
N SER A 42 -12.08 -25.12 -27.67
CA SER A 42 -12.18 -26.45 -27.07
C SER A 42 -12.14 -26.32 -25.55
N GLY A 43 -13.11 -26.90 -24.83
CA GLY A 43 -13.20 -26.89 -23.36
C GLY A 43 -12.14 -27.71 -22.61
N GLY A 44 -11.01 -28.03 -23.25
CA GLY A 44 -9.91 -28.76 -22.63
C GLY A 44 -9.21 -27.90 -21.58
N LYS A 45 -8.89 -28.47 -20.42
CA LYS A 45 -8.00 -27.82 -19.44
C LYS A 45 -6.59 -27.78 -20.04
N VAL A 46 -6.19 -26.68 -20.68
CA VAL A 46 -4.75 -26.45 -20.92
C VAL A 46 -4.13 -26.13 -19.57
N ARG A 47 -3.36 -27.08 -19.03
CA ARG A 47 -2.37 -26.77 -18.01
C ARG A 47 -1.34 -25.88 -18.69
N ARG A 48 -1.47 -24.56 -18.55
CA ARG A 48 -0.34 -23.67 -18.79
C ARG A 48 0.74 -24.11 -17.80
N GLY A 49 1.85 -24.63 -18.31
CA GLY A 49 3.02 -24.87 -17.47
C GLY A 49 3.33 -23.54 -16.79
N ALA A 50 3.38 -23.53 -15.46
CA ALA A 50 3.89 -22.37 -14.75
C ALA A 50 5.33 -22.19 -15.24
N PRO A 51 5.70 -21.05 -15.85
CA PRO A 51 7.09 -20.79 -16.17
C PRO A 51 7.93 -20.95 -14.89
N GLU A 52 8.94 -21.81 -14.93
CA GLU A 52 9.91 -21.93 -13.83
C GLU A 52 10.78 -20.68 -13.83
N PHE A 53 10.44 -19.73 -12.95
CA PHE A 53 11.27 -18.58 -12.68
C PHE A 53 12.24 -18.90 -11.54
N SER A 54 13.53 -19.03 -11.86
CA SER A 54 14.57 -19.07 -10.83
C SER A 54 14.98 -17.65 -10.48
N MET A 55 14.39 -17.09 -9.41
CA MET A 55 14.83 -15.81 -8.84
C MET A 55 15.86 -16.08 -7.74
N PRO A 56 17.01 -15.38 -7.71
CA PRO A 56 17.94 -15.50 -6.61
C PRO A 56 17.27 -15.02 -5.33
N LYS A 57 17.49 -15.74 -4.23
CA LYS A 57 17.00 -15.31 -2.92
C LYS A 57 17.81 -14.09 -2.48
N ALA A 58 17.13 -13.08 -1.95
CA ALA A 58 17.76 -11.95 -1.32
C ALA A 58 18.41 -12.38 0.00
N GLU A 59 19.58 -11.81 0.33
CA GLU A 59 20.21 -12.01 1.63
C GLU A 59 19.42 -11.26 2.72
N ARG A 60 18.52 -11.99 3.40
CA ARG A 60 17.71 -11.47 4.51
C ARG A 60 18.22 -12.01 5.83
N ARG A 61 18.33 -11.13 6.82
CA ARG A 61 18.70 -11.49 8.20
C ARG A 61 17.64 -10.96 9.15
N THR A 62 17.39 -11.71 10.22
CA THR A 62 16.63 -11.21 11.35
C THR A 62 17.27 -9.94 11.87
N LYS A 63 16.51 -8.86 11.95
CA LYS A 63 17.01 -7.58 12.48
C LYS A 63 15.89 -6.77 13.12
N LYS A 64 16.26 -5.86 13.99
CA LYS A 64 15.33 -4.87 14.54
C LYS A 64 14.92 -3.90 13.43
N ALA A 65 13.63 -3.78 13.18
CA ALA A 65 13.10 -2.88 12.14
C ALA A 65 13.01 -1.43 12.62
N ASP A 66 13.31 -0.49 11.71
CA ASP A 66 13.22 0.96 11.93
C ASP A 66 11.74 1.37 12.14
N ILE A 67 11.49 2.34 13.02
CA ILE A 67 10.15 2.91 13.22
C ILE A 67 9.96 4.13 12.31
N SER A 68 9.11 3.99 11.29
CA SER A 68 8.72 5.08 10.41
C SER A 68 7.30 5.54 10.70
N VAL A 69 7.10 6.83 10.93
CA VAL A 69 5.82 7.38 11.38
C VAL A 69 5.28 8.40 10.40
N TYR A 70 4.04 8.20 9.94
CA TYR A 70 3.34 9.15 9.06
C TYR A 70 2.56 10.15 9.90
N VAL A 71 2.81 11.44 9.73
CA VAL A 71 2.15 12.52 10.48
C VAL A 71 1.83 13.72 9.60
N SER A 72 0.77 14.45 9.97
CA SER A 72 0.25 15.58 9.20
C SER A 72 0.29 16.92 9.95
N SER A 73 0.78 16.94 11.19
CA SER A 73 0.80 18.16 12.03
C SER A 73 2.01 18.17 12.95
N ILE A 74 2.49 19.38 13.28
CA ILE A 74 3.63 19.57 14.19
C ILE A 74 3.34 19.02 15.59
N LYS A 75 2.12 19.25 16.11
CA LYS A 75 1.71 18.72 17.43
C LYS A 75 1.86 17.20 17.55
N VAL A 76 1.52 16.46 16.49
CA VAL A 76 1.68 14.99 16.46
C VAL A 76 3.14 14.63 16.26
N LEU A 77 3.85 15.34 15.37
CA LEU A 77 5.29 15.17 15.15
C LEU A 77 6.07 15.25 16.47
N ASP A 78 5.88 16.32 17.25
CA ASP A 78 6.57 16.55 18.52
C ASP A 78 6.36 15.40 19.51
N ALA A 79 5.13 14.88 19.57
CA ALA A 79 4.77 13.80 20.48
C ALA A 79 5.41 12.45 20.12
N VAL A 80 5.66 12.20 18.83
CA VAL A 80 6.21 10.92 18.36
C VAL A 80 7.70 10.95 18.10
N LEU A 81 8.31 12.14 18.00
CA LEU A 81 9.67 12.35 17.51
C LEU A 81 10.72 11.53 18.27
N GLN A 82 10.62 11.49 19.60
CA GLN A 82 11.54 10.71 20.45
C GLN A 82 11.49 9.20 20.18
N TYR A 83 10.36 8.70 19.68
CA TYR A 83 10.12 7.27 19.43
C TYR A 83 10.34 6.88 17.98
N ALA A 84 10.39 7.81 17.04
CA ALA A 84 10.60 7.52 15.62
C ALA A 84 12.10 7.41 15.26
N ASP A 85 12.39 6.66 14.20
CA ASP A 85 13.66 6.74 13.45
C ASP A 85 13.49 7.65 12.23
N ARG A 86 12.32 7.60 11.61
CA ARG A 86 11.93 8.38 10.43
C ARG A 86 10.53 8.97 10.56
N ILE A 87 10.36 10.19 10.06
CA ILE A 87 9.08 10.86 9.92
C ILE A 87 8.73 11.04 8.43
N TYR A 88 7.58 10.50 8.03
CA TYR A 88 6.93 10.83 6.77
C TYR A 88 5.93 11.97 7.02
N TYR A 89 6.23 13.16 6.52
CA TYR A 89 5.43 14.36 6.80
C TYR A 89 4.58 14.77 5.60
N ASP A 90 3.25 14.79 5.76
CA ASP A 90 2.29 15.20 4.72
C ASP A 90 1.58 16.53 5.02
N GLY A 91 1.95 17.23 6.10
CA GLY A 91 1.41 18.55 6.46
C GLY A 91 1.99 19.72 5.66
N GLU A 92 1.51 20.94 5.95
CA GLU A 92 1.91 22.18 5.28
C GLU A 92 3.18 22.82 5.88
N SER A 93 3.45 22.64 7.19
CA SER A 93 4.58 23.24 7.90
C SER A 93 5.90 22.48 7.65
N ILE A 94 6.27 22.31 6.38
CA ILE A 94 7.41 21.49 5.93
C ILE A 94 8.72 21.94 6.58
N GLY A 95 9.05 23.24 6.51
CA GLY A 95 10.32 23.74 7.04
C GLY A 95 10.43 23.66 8.56
N GLU A 96 9.32 23.72 9.29
CA GLU A 96 9.29 23.52 10.73
C GLU A 96 9.50 22.04 11.09
N ALA A 97 8.79 21.14 10.38
CA ALA A 97 8.93 19.71 10.56
C ALA A 97 10.34 19.19 10.23
N GLU A 98 10.94 19.68 9.14
CA GLU A 98 12.31 19.37 8.74
C GLU A 98 13.32 19.79 9.81
N LYS A 99 13.20 21.03 10.32
CA LYS A 99 14.07 21.54 11.38
C LYS A 99 13.93 20.73 12.68
N ALA A 100 12.71 20.40 13.08
CA ALA A 100 12.45 19.59 14.26
C ALA A 100 13.08 18.19 14.14
N CYS A 101 12.90 17.53 12.98
CA CYS A 101 13.49 16.22 12.72
C CYS A 101 15.01 16.27 12.71
N THR A 102 15.60 17.22 11.98
CA THR A 102 17.05 17.39 11.90
C THR A 102 17.66 17.69 13.26
N GLY A 103 17.03 18.59 14.04
CA GLY A 103 17.47 18.93 15.40
C GLY A 103 17.42 17.75 16.38
N ALA A 104 16.52 16.78 16.15
CA ALA A 104 16.42 15.56 16.94
C ALA A 104 17.19 14.35 16.34
N GLY A 105 17.95 14.56 15.26
CA GLY A 105 18.68 13.50 14.57
C GLY A 105 17.78 12.43 13.93
N LYS A 106 16.59 12.82 13.49
CA LYS A 106 15.60 11.93 12.86
C LYS A 106 15.55 12.16 11.35
N GLU A 107 15.33 11.09 10.59
CA GLU A 107 15.18 11.22 9.14
C GLU A 107 13.84 11.88 8.82
N PHE A 108 13.89 13.00 8.11
CA PHE A 108 12.73 13.68 7.56
C PHE A 108 12.50 13.23 6.11
N VAL A 109 11.26 12.90 5.77
CA VAL A 109 10.85 12.56 4.41
C VAL A 109 9.54 13.26 4.08
N ARG A 110 9.54 14.04 3.00
CA ARG A 110 8.33 14.72 2.52
C ARG A 110 7.42 13.73 1.79
N VAL A 111 6.18 13.60 2.25
CA VAL A 111 5.15 12.85 1.51
C VAL A 111 4.61 13.74 0.40
N LEU A 112 4.73 13.28 -0.85
CA LEU A 112 4.24 14.03 -2.00
C LEU A 112 2.71 13.95 -2.11
N PRO A 113 2.02 14.96 -2.64
CA PRO A 113 0.60 14.87 -2.92
C PRO A 113 0.30 13.76 -3.94
N ARG A 114 -0.47 12.74 -3.56
CA ARG A 114 -0.70 11.50 -4.33
C ARG A 114 -1.01 11.71 -5.82
N PHE A 115 -1.89 12.67 -6.13
CA PHE A 115 -2.45 12.87 -7.46
C PHE A 115 -1.73 13.95 -8.29
N GLU A 116 -0.63 14.49 -7.79
CA GLU A 116 0.15 15.52 -8.47
C GLU A 116 1.48 14.91 -8.93
N PRO A 117 1.65 14.58 -10.23
CA PRO A 117 2.87 13.95 -10.71
C PRO A 117 4.08 14.90 -10.69
N PHE A 118 3.84 16.21 -10.73
CA PHE A 118 4.87 17.25 -10.80
C PHE A 118 4.55 18.32 -9.77
N VAL A 119 5.09 18.20 -8.57
CA VAL A 119 5.07 19.28 -7.59
C VAL A 119 6.38 20.04 -7.71
N SER A 120 6.32 21.36 -7.84
CA SER A 120 7.51 22.21 -7.74
C SER A 120 7.95 22.22 -6.27
N ASP A 121 8.70 21.20 -5.88
CA ASP A 121 9.33 21.11 -4.57
C ASP A 121 10.84 21.30 -4.73
N ASN A 122 11.33 22.44 -4.26
CA ASN A 122 12.74 22.82 -4.33
C ASN A 122 13.57 22.35 -3.11
N GLY A 123 12.98 21.59 -2.18
CA GLY A 123 13.71 21.05 -1.03
C GLY A 123 14.76 20.00 -1.42
N GLU A 124 15.80 19.83 -0.61
CA GLU A 124 16.83 18.80 -0.81
C GLU A 124 16.58 17.51 -0.01
N TYR A 125 15.51 17.49 0.78
CA TYR A 125 15.13 16.34 1.59
C TYR A 125 14.64 15.14 0.75
N PRO A 126 14.70 13.91 1.30
CA PRO A 126 14.08 12.74 0.71
C PRO A 126 12.56 12.92 0.53
N VAL A 127 12.01 12.23 -0.47
CA VAL A 127 10.58 12.28 -0.81
C VAL A 127 9.95 10.91 -0.80
N MET A 128 8.65 10.83 -0.49
CA MET A 128 7.83 9.64 -0.66
C MET A 128 6.88 9.81 -1.84
N ALA A 129 7.00 8.91 -2.82
CA ALA A 129 6.22 8.86 -4.04
C ALA A 129 5.03 7.87 -3.94
N HIS A 130 3.96 8.21 -4.65
CA HIS A 130 2.72 7.44 -4.73
C HIS A 130 2.39 6.95 -6.14
N ASN A 131 3.13 7.42 -7.16
CA ASN A 131 2.91 7.01 -8.53
C ASN A 131 4.23 7.02 -9.35
N PRO A 132 4.29 6.29 -10.47
CA PRO A 132 5.49 6.24 -11.32
C PRO A 132 5.94 7.60 -11.88
N GLY A 133 5.00 8.54 -12.09
CA GLY A 133 5.32 9.90 -12.54
C GLY A 133 6.16 10.66 -11.52
N GLN A 134 5.82 10.54 -10.23
CA GLN A 134 6.64 11.09 -9.14
C GLN A 134 7.98 10.37 -9.04
N VAL A 135 8.01 9.04 -9.15
CA VAL A 135 9.29 8.30 -9.14
C VAL A 135 10.21 8.80 -10.27
N GLN A 136 9.66 9.07 -11.45
CA GLN A 136 10.40 9.66 -12.58
C GLN A 136 10.87 11.09 -12.30
N ALA A 137 9.99 11.94 -11.77
CA ALA A 137 10.28 13.36 -11.53
C ALA A 137 11.37 13.57 -10.47
N TYR A 138 11.49 12.66 -9.50
CA TYR A 138 12.42 12.78 -8.37
C TYR A 138 13.59 11.78 -8.40
N ARG A 139 13.94 11.20 -9.57
CA ARG A 139 15.04 10.20 -9.70
C ARG A 139 16.40 10.65 -9.15
N GLY A 140 16.67 11.94 -9.05
CA GLY A 140 17.90 12.49 -8.48
C GLY A 140 17.90 12.61 -6.95
N ARG A 141 16.79 12.33 -6.28
CA ARG A 141 16.64 12.39 -4.82
C ARG A 141 16.43 10.99 -4.24
N ARG A 142 16.76 10.83 -2.96
CA ARG A 142 16.39 9.62 -2.21
C ARG A 142 14.86 9.53 -2.18
N THR A 143 14.32 8.53 -2.87
CA THR A 143 12.87 8.35 -3.05
C THR A 143 12.39 7.09 -2.33
N TYR A 144 11.35 7.25 -1.53
CA TYR A 144 10.61 6.20 -0.85
C TYR A 144 9.33 5.87 -1.64
N GLY A 145 8.97 4.60 -1.73
CA GLY A 145 7.71 4.15 -2.31
C GLY A 145 6.65 3.97 -1.23
N SER A 146 5.52 4.66 -1.34
CA SER A 146 4.38 4.41 -0.45
C SER A 146 3.65 3.10 -0.77
N TYR A 147 2.81 2.62 0.15
CA TYR A 147 1.99 1.41 -0.06
C TYR A 147 1.01 1.54 -1.24
N ILE A 148 0.72 2.78 -1.68
CA ILE A 148 -0.16 3.10 -2.82
C ILE A 148 0.47 2.71 -4.17
N LEU A 149 1.80 2.55 -4.23
CA LEU A 149 2.46 1.99 -5.40
C LEU A 149 2.12 0.51 -5.62
N ASN A 150 1.43 -0.12 -4.66
CA ASN A 150 0.88 -1.47 -4.77
C ASN A 150 1.96 -2.51 -5.11
N MET A 151 3.05 -2.53 -4.33
CA MET A 151 4.04 -3.59 -4.40
C MET A 151 3.44 -4.89 -3.86
N PHE A 152 3.10 -5.83 -4.74
CA PHE A 152 2.53 -7.14 -4.42
C PHE A 152 3.50 -8.32 -4.63
N ASN A 153 4.65 -8.11 -5.26
CA ASN A 153 5.59 -9.18 -5.57
C ASN A 153 7.04 -8.67 -5.66
N SER A 154 7.97 -9.61 -5.76
CA SER A 154 9.41 -9.37 -5.78
C SER A 154 9.96 -8.88 -7.12
N ALA A 155 9.14 -8.82 -8.18
CA ALA A 155 9.53 -8.23 -9.46
C ALA A 155 9.33 -6.70 -9.51
N PHE A 156 8.91 -6.09 -8.39
CA PHE A 156 8.81 -4.65 -8.26
C PHE A 156 10.19 -3.98 -8.48
N PRO A 157 10.29 -2.83 -9.15
CA PRO A 157 11.58 -2.18 -9.40
C PRO A 157 12.32 -1.81 -8.12
N ASP A 158 13.60 -2.17 -8.03
CA ASP A 158 14.48 -1.89 -6.89
C ASP A 158 15.13 -0.49 -6.96
N SER A 159 14.62 0.41 -7.82
CA SER A 159 15.13 1.77 -8.00
C SER A 159 14.83 2.72 -6.84
N LEU A 160 14.01 2.30 -5.88
CA LEU A 160 13.61 3.10 -4.72
C LEU A 160 14.48 2.76 -3.51
N TYR A 161 14.76 3.74 -2.66
CA TYR A 161 15.57 3.53 -1.46
C TYR A 161 14.89 2.54 -0.49
N GLN A 162 13.57 2.64 -0.34
CA GLN A 162 12.73 1.72 0.41
C GLN A 162 11.31 1.74 -0.18
N THR A 163 10.66 0.59 -0.26
CA THR A 163 9.27 0.47 -0.75
C THR A 163 8.38 -0.12 0.32
N THR A 164 7.26 0.54 0.60
CA THR A 164 6.23 0.00 1.48
C THR A 164 5.41 -1.03 0.72
N LEU A 165 5.31 -2.24 1.28
CA LEU A 165 4.50 -3.33 0.75
C LEU A 165 3.02 -2.94 0.71
N SER A 166 2.28 -3.56 -0.21
CA SER A 166 0.82 -3.38 -0.24
C SER A 166 0.20 -3.79 1.10
N ALA A 167 -0.74 -2.98 1.58
CA ALA A 167 -1.48 -3.24 2.81
C ALA A 167 -2.41 -4.45 2.72
N GLU A 168 -2.62 -4.98 1.51
CA GLU A 168 -3.51 -6.11 1.22
C GLU A 168 -2.80 -7.47 1.29
N MET A 169 -1.46 -7.46 1.38
CA MET A 169 -0.69 -8.70 1.40
C MET A 169 -0.83 -9.47 2.71
N THR A 170 -0.93 -10.78 2.58
CA THR A 170 -0.87 -11.72 3.70
C THR A 170 0.55 -11.89 4.21
N ARG A 171 0.68 -12.41 5.44
CA ARG A 171 1.98 -12.80 6.02
C ARG A 171 2.80 -13.73 5.12
N ASN A 172 2.13 -14.62 4.38
CA ASN A 172 2.80 -15.59 3.52
C ASN A 172 3.35 -14.90 2.27
N GLU A 173 2.53 -14.06 1.64
CA GLU A 173 2.96 -13.26 0.47
C GLU A 173 4.05 -12.27 0.84
N ILE A 174 3.98 -11.65 2.03
CA ILE A 174 5.02 -10.78 2.58
C ILE A 174 6.32 -11.59 2.70
N ARG A 175 6.29 -12.72 3.40
CA ARG A 175 7.47 -13.59 3.58
C ARG A 175 8.08 -14.01 2.25
N GLU A 176 7.26 -14.44 1.30
CA GLU A 176 7.71 -14.89 -0.02
C GLU A 176 8.28 -13.73 -0.86
N THR A 177 7.62 -12.57 -0.86
CA THR A 177 8.09 -11.39 -1.58
C THR A 177 9.44 -10.91 -1.05
N ILE A 178 9.57 -10.79 0.27
CA ILE A 178 10.80 -10.32 0.92
C ILE A 178 11.97 -11.27 0.67
N GLN A 179 11.71 -12.57 0.58
CA GLN A 179 12.73 -13.59 0.31
C GLN A 179 13.39 -13.42 -1.07
N TYR A 180 12.71 -12.80 -2.04
CA TYR A 180 13.23 -12.64 -3.41
C TYR A 180 13.43 -11.17 -3.82
N TYR A 181 13.08 -10.21 -2.98
CA TYR A 181 13.26 -8.80 -3.28
C TYR A 181 14.57 -8.28 -2.63
N PRO A 182 15.51 -7.69 -3.39
CA PRO A 182 16.79 -7.23 -2.84
C PRO A 182 16.72 -5.86 -2.15
N GLY A 183 15.74 -5.02 -2.49
CA GLY A 183 15.61 -3.66 -1.94
C GLY A 183 15.06 -3.61 -0.52
N ARG A 184 15.11 -2.43 0.12
CA ARG A 184 14.51 -2.26 1.45
C ARG A 184 12.99 -2.27 1.39
N VAL A 185 12.35 -2.90 2.37
CA VAL A 185 10.89 -3.01 2.48
C VAL A 185 10.36 -2.42 3.78
N GLU A 186 9.20 -1.78 3.69
CA GLU A 186 8.42 -1.36 4.86
C GLU A 186 7.08 -2.09 4.89
N GLN A 187 6.64 -2.49 6.08
CA GLN A 187 5.29 -3.02 6.29
C GLN A 187 4.49 -2.04 7.12
N MET A 188 3.30 -1.67 6.65
CA MET A 188 2.33 -0.94 7.48
C MET A 188 1.86 -1.85 8.62
N VAL A 189 2.10 -1.43 9.85
CA VAL A 189 1.76 -2.19 11.07
C VAL A 189 0.70 -1.52 11.92
N PHE A 190 0.44 -0.23 11.68
CA PHE A 190 -0.62 0.51 12.34
C PHE A 190 -1.24 1.55 11.43
N GLY A 191 -2.55 1.75 11.56
CA GLY A 191 -3.29 2.83 10.91
C GLY A 191 -4.46 2.34 10.06
N ARG A 192 -5.25 3.29 9.56
CA ARG A 192 -6.37 3.02 8.64
C ARG A 192 -5.92 3.16 7.20
N THR A 193 -5.96 2.05 6.47
CA THR A 193 -5.73 2.03 5.03
C THR A 193 -6.80 2.86 4.31
N GLU A 194 -6.39 3.64 3.32
CA GLU A 194 -7.32 4.30 2.40
C GLU A 194 -7.95 3.25 1.47
N LEU A 195 -9.28 3.10 1.51
CA LEU A 195 -10.02 2.16 0.68
C LEU A 195 -10.35 2.74 -0.69
N MET A 196 -10.76 4.00 -0.71
CA MET A 196 -11.25 4.65 -1.92
C MET A 196 -10.97 6.14 -1.89
N PHE A 197 -10.75 6.69 -3.09
CA PHE A 197 -10.71 8.12 -3.33
C PHE A 197 -11.78 8.49 -4.36
N THR A 198 -12.47 9.61 -4.13
CA THR A 198 -13.44 10.16 -5.08
C THR A 198 -13.27 11.66 -5.23
N ARG A 199 -13.47 12.16 -6.46
CA ARG A 199 -13.55 13.60 -6.75
C ARG A 199 -14.96 14.15 -6.68
N ASP A 200 -15.96 13.33 -6.35
CA ASP A 200 -17.34 13.77 -6.21
C ASP A 200 -17.41 14.98 -5.26
N PRO A 201 -17.87 16.15 -5.74
CA PRO A 201 -17.98 17.34 -4.91
C PRO A 201 -19.01 17.21 -3.78
N HIS A 202 -19.97 16.28 -3.90
CA HIS A 202 -21.07 16.15 -2.94
C HIS A 202 -20.73 15.29 -1.72
N LEU A 203 -19.69 14.46 -1.79
CA LEU A 203 -19.24 13.69 -0.63
C LEU A 203 -18.45 14.62 0.32
N ALA A 204 -19.14 15.06 1.37
CA ALA A 204 -18.56 15.87 2.44
C ALA A 204 -17.77 15.01 3.44
N GLN A 205 -17.09 15.67 4.39
CA GLN A 205 -16.51 15.00 5.54
C GLN A 205 -17.63 14.38 6.40
N CYS A 206 -17.60 13.06 6.56
CA CYS A 206 -18.65 12.30 7.26
C CYS A 206 -18.12 10.93 7.72
N VAL A 207 -19.02 10.10 8.25
CA VAL A 207 -18.79 8.68 8.49
C VAL A 207 -19.83 7.92 7.67
N LEU A 208 -19.38 7.06 6.76
CA LEU A 208 -20.27 6.15 6.05
C LEU A 208 -20.51 4.91 6.91
N ARG A 209 -21.75 4.42 6.93
CA ARG A 209 -22.11 3.17 7.60
C ARG A 209 -22.60 2.18 6.56
N ASP A 210 -22.07 0.96 6.61
CA ASP A 210 -22.56 -0.12 5.76
C ASP A 210 -23.73 -0.88 6.42
N GLU A 211 -24.27 -1.87 5.70
CA GLU A 211 -25.35 -2.75 6.19
C GLU A 211 -24.97 -3.62 7.41
N ARG A 212 -23.67 -3.68 7.74
CA ARG A 212 -23.12 -4.42 8.89
C ARG A 212 -22.74 -3.48 10.04
N GLU A 213 -23.15 -2.21 9.96
CA GLU A 213 -22.86 -1.15 10.93
C GLU A 213 -21.36 -0.82 11.07
N TYR A 214 -20.53 -1.17 10.08
CA TYR A 214 -19.14 -0.72 10.06
C TYR A 214 -19.06 0.76 9.68
N GLU A 215 -18.28 1.52 10.46
CA GLU A 215 -18.09 2.95 10.26
C GLU A 215 -16.82 3.26 9.46
N PHE A 216 -16.97 3.82 8.27
CA PHE A 216 -15.89 4.21 7.37
C PHE A 216 -15.72 5.74 7.40
N PRO A 217 -14.65 6.26 8.03
CA PRO A 217 -14.41 7.69 8.08
C PRO A 217 -14.11 8.25 6.70
N VAL A 218 -14.74 9.36 6.37
CA VAL A 218 -14.50 10.13 5.16
C VAL A 218 -13.95 11.48 5.53
N TYR A 219 -12.83 11.85 4.94
CA TYR A 219 -12.34 13.22 5.01
C TYR A 219 -12.16 13.79 3.62
N ARG A 220 -12.31 15.10 3.51
CA ARG A 220 -12.10 15.84 2.27
C ARG A 220 -10.85 16.70 2.39
N ASP A 221 -10.04 16.69 1.35
CA ASP A 221 -8.93 17.62 1.15
C ASP A 221 -9.14 18.42 -0.15
N GLY A 222 -8.19 19.29 -0.51
CA GLY A 222 -8.27 20.11 -1.72
C GLY A 222 -8.34 19.30 -3.04
N THR A 223 -8.07 18.00 -3.00
CA THR A 223 -8.04 17.12 -4.19
C THR A 223 -9.29 16.24 -4.32
N GLY A 224 -9.94 15.90 -3.21
CA GLY A 224 -11.13 15.05 -3.20
C GLY A 224 -11.45 14.50 -1.82
N ALA A 225 -12.38 13.54 -1.77
CA ALA A 225 -12.75 12.81 -0.58
C ALA A 225 -12.04 11.46 -0.53
N ARG A 226 -11.56 11.09 0.65
CA ARG A 226 -10.88 9.82 0.93
C ARG A 226 -11.66 9.05 1.96
N ILE A 227 -11.96 7.80 1.62
CA ILE A 227 -12.71 6.86 2.44
C ILE A 227 -11.70 5.91 3.07
N LEU A 228 -11.64 5.91 4.39
CA LEU A 228 -10.73 5.06 5.16
C LEU A 228 -11.42 3.77 5.58
N ASN A 229 -10.61 2.73 5.83
CA ASN A 229 -11.08 1.49 6.41
C ASN A 229 -11.73 1.72 7.79
N SER A 230 -12.69 0.87 8.15
CA SER A 230 -13.45 0.98 9.39
C SER A 230 -12.66 0.65 10.65
N SER A 231 -11.54 -0.03 10.49
CA SER A 231 -10.68 -0.48 11.58
C SER A 231 -9.22 -0.16 11.33
N ASP A 232 -8.49 0.08 12.41
CA ASP A 232 -7.04 0.27 12.36
C ASP A 232 -6.35 -1.08 12.27
N THR A 233 -5.41 -1.21 11.32
CA THR A 233 -4.45 -2.31 11.36
C THR A 233 -3.66 -2.23 12.66
N MET A 234 -3.37 -3.36 13.29
CA MET A 234 -2.53 -3.41 14.49
C MET A 234 -1.72 -4.71 14.53
N LEU A 235 -0.43 -4.62 14.20
CA LEU A 235 0.47 -5.78 14.11
C LEU A 235 1.54 -5.80 15.22
N LEU A 236 1.28 -5.18 16.37
CA LEU A 236 2.25 -5.08 17.47
C LEU A 236 2.72 -6.47 17.96
N ASP A 237 1.81 -7.44 18.04
CA ASP A 237 2.09 -8.84 18.41
C ASP A 237 2.72 -9.67 17.28
N ARG A 238 2.89 -9.07 16.09
CA ARG A 238 3.53 -9.69 14.91
C ARG A 238 4.85 -9.04 14.54
N VAL A 239 5.30 -8.01 15.27
CA VAL A 239 6.58 -7.34 14.95
C VAL A 239 7.75 -8.30 14.94
N GLY A 240 7.87 -9.18 15.95
CA GLY A 240 8.95 -10.17 15.99
C GLY A 240 8.91 -11.17 14.83
N GLU A 241 7.74 -11.41 14.23
CA GLU A 241 7.61 -12.22 13.01
C GLU A 241 8.12 -11.45 11.78
N LEU A 242 7.68 -10.20 11.61
CA LEU A 242 8.12 -9.32 10.52
C LEU A 242 9.64 -9.10 10.53
N GLU A 243 10.23 -8.92 11.71
CA GLU A 243 11.67 -8.78 11.90
C GLU A 243 12.45 -10.05 11.51
N ARG A 244 11.88 -11.24 11.76
CA ARG A 244 12.45 -12.52 11.30
C ARG A 244 12.37 -12.69 9.79
N TYR A 245 11.31 -12.15 9.15
CA TYR A 245 11.24 -12.12 7.69
C TYR A 245 12.28 -11.19 7.07
N GLY A 246 12.82 -10.25 7.86
CA GLY A 246 13.80 -9.27 7.39
C GLY A 246 13.17 -7.98 6.89
N VAL A 247 11.97 -7.62 7.39
CA VAL A 247 11.36 -6.29 7.16
C VAL A 247 12.31 -5.20 7.65
N ASP A 248 12.56 -4.20 6.81
CA ASP A 248 13.51 -3.13 7.11
C ASP A 248 12.89 -2.05 8.00
N SER A 249 11.60 -1.78 7.84
CA SER A 249 10.90 -0.74 8.60
C SER A 249 9.44 -1.08 8.86
N LEU A 250 8.93 -0.58 9.99
CA LEU A 250 7.53 -0.66 10.39
C LEU A 250 6.89 0.71 10.18
N GLY A 251 5.90 0.78 9.28
CA GLY A 251 5.14 1.97 8.99
C GLY A 251 3.95 2.14 9.95
N ILE A 252 3.87 3.28 10.62
CA ILE A 252 2.80 3.62 11.57
C ILE A 252 2.09 4.87 11.05
N ASP A 253 0.85 4.73 10.59
CA ASP A 253 0.06 5.86 10.09
C ASP A 253 -0.75 6.55 11.20
N LEU A 254 -0.32 7.76 11.57
CA LEU A 254 -0.91 8.58 12.63
C LEU A 254 -1.45 9.91 12.09
N ARG A 255 -1.59 10.03 10.78
CA ARG A 255 -2.18 11.22 10.17
C ARG A 255 -3.62 11.38 10.65
N LYS A 256 -3.97 12.63 10.99
CA LYS A 256 -5.31 12.99 11.51
C LYS A 256 -5.71 12.25 12.79
N ARG A 257 -4.75 11.70 13.53
CA ARG A 257 -4.99 11.05 14.83
C ARG A 257 -4.78 12.01 16.00
N PRO A 258 -5.49 11.80 17.13
CA PRO A 258 -5.22 12.55 18.35
C PRO A 258 -3.79 12.32 18.86
N VAL A 259 -3.18 13.37 19.42
CA VAL A 259 -1.81 13.36 19.95
C VAL A 259 -1.58 12.23 20.97
N LYS A 260 -2.55 12.00 21.86
CA LYS A 260 -2.47 10.92 22.87
C LYS A 260 -2.33 9.54 22.21
N LEU A 261 -3.19 9.22 21.23
CA LEU A 261 -3.11 7.96 20.51
C LEU A 261 -1.76 7.83 19.78
N ALA A 262 -1.32 8.90 19.13
CA ALA A 262 -0.06 8.91 18.39
C ALA A 262 1.16 8.59 19.27
N SER A 263 1.24 9.21 20.44
CA SER A 263 2.29 8.96 21.43
C SER A 263 2.27 7.51 21.94
N GLU A 264 1.10 7.02 22.37
CA GLU A 264 0.94 5.67 22.92
C GLU A 264 1.32 4.60 21.90
N VAL A 265 0.81 4.70 20.67
CA VAL A 265 1.10 3.74 19.60
C VAL A 265 2.60 3.73 19.28
N THR A 266 3.21 4.89 19.03
CA THR A 266 4.61 4.94 18.61
C THR A 266 5.55 4.45 19.71
N SER A 267 5.26 4.81 20.97
CA SER A 267 6.01 4.31 22.14
C SER A 267 5.88 2.79 22.29
N ALA A 268 4.66 2.25 22.17
CA ALA A 268 4.42 0.80 22.25
C ALA A 268 5.17 0.04 21.16
N PHE A 269 5.12 0.51 19.91
CA PHE A 269 5.90 -0.10 18.82
C PHE A 269 7.40 0.03 19.06
N ARG A 270 7.93 1.20 19.44
CA ARG A 270 9.36 1.38 19.73
C ARG A 270 9.87 0.42 20.80
N ARG A 271 9.07 0.16 21.83
CA ARG A 271 9.39 -0.73 22.96
C ARG A 271 9.01 -2.19 22.73
N ARG A 272 8.27 -2.49 21.65
CA ARG A 272 7.64 -3.80 21.39
C ARG A 272 6.72 -4.23 22.56
N ASP A 273 6.05 -3.25 23.19
CA ASP A 273 5.25 -3.44 24.40
C ASP A 273 3.81 -3.87 24.06
N THR A 274 3.61 -5.18 23.90
CA THR A 274 2.28 -5.76 23.61
C THR A 274 1.27 -5.53 24.73
N GLY A 275 1.70 -5.18 25.95
CA GLY A 275 0.83 -4.87 27.08
C GLY A 275 -0.04 -3.62 26.86
N ARG A 276 0.35 -2.75 25.92
CA ARG A 276 -0.40 -1.53 25.56
C ARG A 276 -1.54 -1.75 24.58
N THR A 277 -1.71 -2.96 24.04
CA THR A 277 -2.70 -3.24 22.99
C THR A 277 -4.12 -2.85 23.39
N GLU A 278 -4.54 -3.15 24.62
CA GLU A 278 -5.90 -2.83 25.09
C GLU A 278 -6.11 -1.35 25.34
N GLU A 279 -5.07 -0.62 25.78
CA GLU A 279 -5.14 0.83 25.88
C GLU A 279 -5.29 1.47 24.50
N ILE A 280 -4.48 1.03 23.54
CA ILE A 280 -4.55 1.50 22.14
C ILE A 280 -5.91 1.16 21.54
N ARG A 281 -6.43 -0.04 21.76
CA ARG A 281 -7.77 -0.47 21.31
C ARG A 281 -8.84 0.51 21.80
N ARG A 282 -8.83 0.88 23.08
CA ARG A 282 -9.78 1.86 23.64
C ARG A 282 -9.64 3.22 22.98
N LEU A 283 -8.41 3.70 22.76
CA LEU A 283 -8.17 4.97 22.07
C LEU A 283 -8.60 4.97 20.59
N CYS A 284 -8.65 3.80 19.95
CA CYS A 284 -9.17 3.61 18.59
C CYS A 284 -10.70 3.43 18.52
N GLY A 285 -11.42 3.48 19.64
CA GLY A 285 -12.87 3.26 19.67
C GLY A 285 -13.29 1.79 19.69
N GLY A 286 -12.38 0.88 20.10
CA GLY A 286 -12.68 -0.54 20.33
C GLY A 286 -12.29 -1.46 19.16
N THR A 287 -12.06 -0.93 17.97
CA THR A 287 -11.80 -1.73 16.76
C THR A 287 -10.32 -1.73 16.38
N LEU A 288 -9.77 -2.93 16.24
CA LEU A 288 -8.43 -3.19 15.71
C LEU A 288 -8.49 -4.43 14.82
N ASN A 289 -7.72 -4.45 13.75
CA ASN A 289 -7.76 -5.48 12.72
C ASN A 289 -6.37 -6.09 12.46
N THR A 290 -6.32 -7.42 12.46
CA THR A 290 -5.18 -8.25 12.03
C THR A 290 -5.56 -9.19 10.89
N GLY A 291 -6.84 -9.20 10.49
CA GLY A 291 -7.45 -10.14 9.57
C GLY A 291 -6.83 -10.11 8.18
N HIS A 292 -6.58 -8.92 7.62
CA HIS A 292 -5.96 -8.80 6.29
C HIS A 292 -4.55 -9.41 6.27
N TYR A 293 -3.73 -9.11 7.27
CA TYR A 293 -2.40 -9.71 7.42
C TYR A 293 -2.45 -11.24 7.50
N LEU A 294 -3.48 -11.82 8.14
CA LEU A 294 -3.59 -13.26 8.32
C LEU A 294 -4.22 -13.99 7.13
N ARG A 295 -5.21 -13.40 6.47
CA ARG A 295 -6.11 -14.09 5.52
C ARG A 295 -6.19 -13.45 4.14
N GLY A 296 -5.69 -12.23 3.97
CA GLY A 296 -5.85 -11.43 2.76
C GLY A 296 -7.13 -10.59 2.81
N VAL A 297 -7.42 -9.92 1.70
CA VAL A 297 -8.70 -9.22 1.48
C VAL A 297 -9.78 -10.23 1.10
#